data_AF-A0A959B8R3-F1
#
_entry.id   AF-A0A959B8R3-F1
#
_cell.length_a   1.000
_cell.length_b   1.000
_cell.length_c   1.000
_cell.angle_alpha   90.00
_cell.angle_beta   90.00
_cell.angle_gamma   90.00
#
_symmetry.space_group_name_H-M   'P 1'
#
loop_
_entity.id
_entity.type
_entity.pdbx_description
1 polymer ?
#
loop_
_entity_poly.entity_id
_entity_poly.type
_entity_poly.pdbx_seq_one_letter_code
_entity_poly.pdbx_strand_id
1 'polypeptide(L)'
;MRHFSILLSFACFLALGASMQAQNPVIAKQNFDGNDLNLISENYTDASGWTGGDWFGVTNAAGANIASGLPFALADDSSDASCRGGSPFPGDTQGFITCSYANGSFLGASDIDNGANPTAMASAEWIFDVSNASNLALSVEIAAMGDFEANSDGFFFEYS
;
A
#
# COMPACT_ATOMS: atom_id res chain seq x y z
N MET A 1 67.69 -35.64 18.80
CA MET A 1 66.87 -34.41 18.95
C MET A 1 66.09 -34.17 17.67
N ARG A 2 64.80 -34.53 17.64
CA ARG A 2 63.77 -33.94 16.77
C ARG A 2 62.45 -34.02 17.52
N HIS A 3 61.95 -32.87 17.94
CA HIS A 3 60.75 -32.70 18.75
C HIS A 3 59.50 -32.92 17.89
N PHE A 4 58.53 -33.67 18.41
CA PHE A 4 57.21 -33.84 17.81
C PHE A 4 56.26 -32.88 18.53
N SER A 5 55.86 -31.80 17.88
CA SER A 5 54.90 -30.83 18.42
C SER A 5 53.50 -31.17 17.93
N ILE A 6 52.61 -31.55 18.84
CA ILE A 6 51.17 -31.66 18.59
C ILE A 6 50.57 -30.28 18.86
N LEU A 7 50.12 -29.60 17.82
CA LEU A 7 49.26 -28.42 17.97
C LEU A 7 47.84 -28.93 18.26
N LEU A 8 47.41 -28.88 19.52
CA LEU A 8 46.01 -29.00 19.88
C LEU A 8 45.37 -27.62 19.72
N SER A 9 44.82 -27.35 18.54
CA SER A 9 44.04 -26.13 18.31
C SER A 9 42.68 -26.28 18.97
N PHE A 10 42.51 -25.68 20.15
CA PHE A 10 41.20 -25.47 20.75
C PHE A 10 40.45 -24.46 19.88
N ALA A 11 39.60 -24.95 18.97
CA ALA A 11 38.61 -24.12 18.31
C ALA A 11 37.58 -23.73 19.37
N CYS A 12 37.76 -22.55 19.97
CA CYS A 12 36.74 -21.89 20.75
C CYS A 12 35.62 -21.52 19.76
N PHE A 13 34.59 -22.36 19.69
CA PHE A 13 33.34 -22.02 19.01
C PHE A 13 32.68 -20.90 19.81
N LEU A 14 32.97 -19.66 19.43
CA LEU A 14 32.16 -18.52 19.81
C LEU A 14 30.83 -18.68 19.07
N ALA A 15 29.85 -19.30 19.71
CA ALA A 15 28.48 -19.24 19.24
C ALA A 15 28.02 -17.78 19.35
N LEU A 16 28.13 -17.03 18.24
CA LEU A 16 27.38 -15.81 18.08
C LEU A 16 25.90 -16.22 18.12
N GLY A 17 25.29 -16.10 19.30
CA GLY A 17 23.85 -16.12 19.44
C GLY A 17 23.32 -14.92 18.68
N ALA A 18 23.01 -15.10 17.40
CA ALA A 18 22.11 -14.21 16.72
C ALA A 18 20.80 -14.29 17.50
N SER A 19 20.52 -13.26 18.30
CA SER A 19 19.16 -13.05 18.78
C SER A 19 18.32 -12.87 17.52
N MET A 20 17.59 -13.91 17.12
CA MET A 20 16.47 -13.72 16.22
C MET A 20 15.55 -12.77 16.97
N GLN A 21 15.51 -11.50 16.56
CA GLN A 21 14.43 -10.62 16.96
C GLN A 21 13.16 -11.37 16.55
N ALA A 22 12.33 -11.73 17.52
CA ALA A 22 11.01 -12.26 17.24
C ALA A 22 10.28 -11.15 16.47
N GLN A 23 10.24 -11.27 15.14
CA GLN A 23 9.37 -10.44 14.34
C GLN A 23 7.95 -10.83 14.73
N ASN A 24 7.15 -9.85 15.14
CA ASN A 24 5.73 -10.09 15.38
C ASN A 24 5.16 -10.73 14.10
N PRO A 25 4.56 -11.93 14.19
CA PRO A 25 4.06 -12.60 13.01
C PRO A 25 2.92 -11.77 12.40
N VAL A 26 2.91 -11.65 11.07
CA VAL A 26 1.73 -11.14 10.36
C VAL A 26 0.64 -12.20 10.48
N ILE A 27 -0.43 -11.87 11.17
CA ILE A 27 -1.56 -12.78 11.42
C ILE A 27 -2.78 -12.48 10.56
N ALA A 28 -2.85 -11.29 9.96
CA ALA A 28 -3.92 -10.84 9.10
C ALA A 28 -3.36 -9.78 8.16
N LYS A 29 -3.77 -9.79 6.88
CA LYS A 29 -3.36 -8.78 5.90
C LYS A 29 -4.28 -8.74 4.69
N GLN A 30 -4.36 -7.57 4.07
CA GLN A 30 -4.88 -7.31 2.74
C GLN A 30 -3.85 -6.40 2.04
N ASN A 31 -3.36 -6.81 0.87
CA ASN A 31 -2.41 -6.04 0.05
C ASN A 31 -2.80 -5.98 -1.43
N PHE A 32 -4.02 -6.42 -1.76
CA PHE A 32 -4.70 -6.34 -3.04
C PHE A 32 -4.08 -7.18 -4.17
N ASP A 33 -3.03 -7.95 -3.87
CA ASP A 33 -2.30 -8.80 -4.83
C ASP A 33 -2.73 -10.27 -4.78
N GLY A 34 -3.86 -10.58 -4.13
CA GLY A 34 -4.46 -11.92 -4.12
C GLY A 34 -3.78 -12.93 -3.18
N ASN A 35 -3.06 -12.45 -2.17
CA ASN A 35 -2.34 -13.26 -1.19
C ASN A 35 -2.75 -12.91 0.25
N ASP A 36 -4.01 -12.57 0.46
CA ASP A 36 -4.60 -12.14 1.73
C ASP A 36 -4.46 -13.20 2.82
N LEU A 37 -4.38 -12.75 4.07
CA LEU A 37 -4.29 -13.63 5.25
C LEU A 37 -5.44 -13.32 6.19
N ASN A 38 -6.22 -14.36 6.53
CA ASN A 38 -7.33 -14.29 7.49
C ASN A 38 -8.35 -13.18 7.19
N LEU A 39 -8.47 -12.73 5.95
CA LEU A 39 -9.53 -11.82 5.51
C LEU A 39 -10.83 -12.62 5.37
N ILE A 40 -11.85 -12.22 6.13
CA ILE A 40 -13.21 -12.79 6.08
C ILE A 40 -14.00 -12.11 4.96
N SER A 41 -13.98 -10.78 4.92
CA SER A 41 -14.68 -9.99 3.92
C SER A 41 -14.04 -8.64 3.70
N GLU A 42 -14.23 -8.13 2.50
CA GLU A 42 -13.95 -6.76 2.12
C GLU A 42 -15.17 -6.18 1.38
N ASN A 43 -15.54 -4.94 1.70
CA ASN A 43 -16.66 -4.25 1.07
C ASN A 43 -16.24 -2.83 0.72
N TYR A 44 -16.64 -2.38 -0.46
CA TYR A 44 -16.43 -1.03 -0.95
C TYR A 44 -17.79 -0.40 -1.25
N THR A 45 -18.06 0.77 -0.69
CA THR A 45 -19.25 1.56 -1.01
C THR A 45 -18.80 2.87 -1.63
N ASP A 46 -19.18 3.12 -2.87
CA ASP A 46 -18.84 4.32 -3.61
C ASP A 46 -19.91 5.41 -3.51
N ALA A 47 -19.52 6.63 -3.87
CA ALA A 47 -20.47 7.69 -4.17
C ALA A 47 -21.08 7.45 -5.56
N SER A 48 -22.38 7.69 -5.72
CA SER A 48 -23.02 7.63 -7.03
C SER A 48 -22.71 8.88 -7.85
N GLY A 49 -22.34 8.74 -9.13
CA GLY A 49 -22.28 9.89 -10.06
C GLY A 49 -20.95 10.15 -10.79
N TRP A 50 -20.05 9.17 -10.88
CA TRP A 50 -18.71 9.32 -11.43
C TRP A 50 -18.59 10.10 -12.77
N THR A 51 -17.73 11.11 -12.80
CA THR A 51 -17.20 11.75 -14.00
C THR A 51 -15.74 11.38 -14.25
N GLY A 52 -15.15 11.89 -15.34
CA GLY A 52 -13.77 11.55 -15.68
C GLY A 52 -12.77 12.16 -14.68
N GLY A 53 -12.06 11.31 -13.95
CA GLY A 53 -11.10 11.70 -12.91
C GLY A 53 -11.53 11.27 -11.50
N ASP A 54 -12.82 11.01 -11.34
CA ASP A 54 -13.38 10.50 -10.10
C ASP A 54 -13.16 8.98 -9.99
N TRP A 55 -12.73 8.52 -8.82
CA TRP A 55 -12.54 7.09 -8.58
C TRP A 55 -12.53 6.71 -7.11
N PHE A 56 -13.11 5.55 -6.78
CA PHE A 56 -12.90 4.86 -5.52
C PHE A 56 -12.92 3.36 -5.76
N GLY A 57 -11.87 2.65 -5.34
CA GLY A 57 -11.81 1.20 -5.49
C GLY A 57 -10.42 0.67 -5.78
N VAL A 58 -10.32 -0.66 -5.85
CA VAL A 58 -9.06 -1.37 -6.07
C VAL A 58 -8.64 -1.29 -7.54
N THR A 59 -7.41 -0.85 -7.77
CA THR A 59 -6.79 -0.73 -9.09
C THR A 59 -5.29 -1.01 -9.01
N ASN A 60 -4.57 -0.78 -10.10
CA ASN A 60 -3.11 -0.88 -10.20
C ASN A 60 -2.54 0.29 -11.03
N ALA A 61 -1.22 0.32 -11.23
CA ALA A 61 -0.57 1.40 -11.99
C ALA A 61 -1.07 1.54 -13.45
N ALA A 62 -1.65 0.48 -14.04
CA ALA A 62 -2.25 0.51 -15.38
C ALA A 62 -3.71 1.01 -15.37
N GLY A 63 -4.30 1.29 -14.21
CA GLY A 63 -5.70 1.70 -14.08
C GLY A 63 -6.68 0.55 -14.30
N ALA A 64 -6.33 -0.68 -13.91
CA ALA A 64 -7.24 -1.82 -13.99
C ALA A 64 -8.60 -1.49 -13.35
N ASN A 65 -9.69 -1.92 -13.99
CA ASN A 65 -11.08 -1.65 -13.60
C ASN A 65 -11.54 -0.19 -13.75
N ILE A 66 -10.72 0.70 -14.32
CA ILE A 66 -11.07 2.09 -14.61
C ILE A 66 -11.14 2.29 -16.11
N ALA A 67 -12.33 2.61 -16.64
CA ALA A 67 -12.54 2.71 -18.09
C ALA A 67 -11.67 3.78 -18.77
N SER A 68 -11.34 4.85 -18.05
CA SER A 68 -10.50 5.97 -18.51
C SER A 68 -9.02 5.81 -18.16
N GLY A 69 -8.61 4.71 -17.52
CA GLY A 69 -7.28 4.58 -16.92
C GLY A 69 -7.16 5.29 -15.57
N LEU A 70 -5.98 5.19 -14.95
CA LEU A 70 -5.73 5.70 -13.60
C LEU A 70 -5.89 7.24 -13.55
N PRO A 71 -6.67 7.81 -12.62
CA PRO A 71 -6.83 9.26 -12.48
C PRO A 71 -5.50 10.00 -12.30
N PHE A 72 -5.32 11.14 -12.95
CA PHE A 72 -4.09 11.96 -12.87
C PHE A 72 -3.69 12.29 -11.43
N ALA A 73 -4.66 12.56 -10.55
CA ALA A 73 -4.39 12.83 -9.14
C ALA A 73 -3.72 11.65 -8.39
N LEU A 74 -3.83 10.43 -8.88
CA LEU A 74 -3.16 9.26 -8.30
C LEU A 74 -1.83 8.95 -8.99
N ALA A 75 -1.67 9.43 -10.20
CA ALA A 75 -0.84 8.81 -11.20
C ALA A 75 0.38 9.70 -11.49
N ASP A 76 1.58 9.32 -11.05
CA ASP A 76 2.82 10.01 -11.43
C ASP A 76 3.39 9.45 -12.74
N ASP A 77 3.29 10.22 -13.84
CA ASP A 77 3.87 9.91 -15.16
C ASP A 77 4.89 10.94 -15.64
N SER A 78 5.34 11.81 -14.74
CA SER A 78 6.28 12.90 -15.02
C SER A 78 7.62 12.40 -15.59
N SER A 79 7.98 11.14 -15.31
CA SER A 79 9.24 10.51 -15.72
C SER A 79 9.07 9.16 -16.45
N ASP A 80 7.92 8.50 -16.32
CA ASP A 80 7.61 7.21 -16.96
C ASP A 80 6.10 7.02 -17.12
N ALA A 81 5.64 6.90 -18.37
CA ALA A 81 4.25 6.64 -18.76
C ALA A 81 4.08 5.34 -19.56
N SER A 82 5.07 4.44 -19.49
CA SER A 82 5.07 3.17 -20.25
C SER A 82 3.84 2.31 -19.96
N CYS A 83 3.31 2.39 -18.74
CA CYS A 83 2.10 1.70 -18.29
C CYS A 83 0.79 2.44 -18.63
N ARG A 84 0.85 3.63 -19.26
CA ARG A 84 -0.32 4.52 -19.53
C ARG A 84 -0.47 4.91 -21.00
N GLY A 85 -0.08 4.02 -21.92
CA GLY A 85 -0.19 4.27 -23.36
C GLY A 85 1.00 5.00 -23.99
N GLY A 86 2.08 5.22 -23.24
CA GLY A 86 3.44 5.37 -23.79
C GLY A 86 3.95 6.80 -24.01
N SER A 87 3.18 7.85 -23.75
CA SER A 87 3.69 9.23 -23.74
C SER A 87 3.58 9.83 -22.35
N PRO A 88 4.68 10.32 -21.75
CA PRO A 88 4.62 11.15 -20.55
C PRO A 88 3.67 12.32 -20.76
N PHE A 89 2.81 12.56 -19.77
CA PHE A 89 2.06 13.81 -19.71
C PHE A 89 3.01 14.95 -19.33
N PRO A 90 2.62 16.22 -19.55
CA PRO A 90 3.41 17.35 -19.06
C PRO A 90 3.66 17.17 -17.57
N GLY A 91 4.93 17.26 -17.16
CA GLY A 91 5.29 17.07 -15.75
C GLY A 91 4.51 18.03 -14.86
N ASP A 92 3.93 17.48 -13.81
CA ASP A 92 3.28 18.21 -12.72
C ASP A 92 3.96 17.84 -11.38
N THR A 93 3.34 18.24 -10.27
CA THR A 93 3.78 17.89 -8.92
C THR A 93 2.73 17.02 -8.22
N GLN A 94 1.97 16.25 -8.99
CA GLN A 94 0.85 15.44 -8.55
C GLN A 94 1.10 13.95 -8.83
N GLY A 95 0.33 13.10 -8.16
CA GLY A 95 0.44 11.66 -8.25
C GLY A 95 1.55 11.06 -7.38
N PHE A 96 1.45 9.75 -7.15
CA PHE A 96 2.42 8.97 -6.37
C PHE A 96 2.63 7.56 -6.94
N ILE A 97 1.65 7.05 -7.70
CA ILE A 97 1.75 5.75 -8.34
C ILE A 97 2.54 5.90 -9.64
N THR A 98 3.79 5.50 -9.65
CA THR A 98 4.61 5.48 -10.87
C THR A 98 4.40 4.18 -11.66
N CYS A 99 4.80 4.17 -12.93
CA CYS A 99 4.83 2.92 -13.70
C CYS A 99 5.81 1.86 -13.16
N SER A 100 6.70 2.21 -12.22
CA SER A 100 7.52 1.22 -11.51
C SER A 100 6.73 0.37 -10.50
N TYR A 101 5.53 0.80 -10.11
CA TYR A 101 4.60 0.04 -9.27
C TYR A 101 3.68 -0.88 -10.11
N ALA A 102 4.21 -1.48 -11.18
CA ALA A 102 3.42 -2.17 -12.20
C ALA A 102 2.63 -3.39 -11.70
N ASN A 103 3.09 -4.05 -10.64
CA ASN A 103 2.55 -5.32 -10.16
C ASN A 103 1.85 -5.22 -8.80
N GLY A 104 1.77 -4.01 -8.22
CA GLY A 104 1.07 -3.80 -6.97
C GLY A 104 -0.32 -3.25 -7.21
N SER A 105 -1.31 -3.90 -6.62
CA SER A 105 -2.65 -3.35 -6.51
C SER A 105 -2.76 -2.45 -5.28
N PHE A 106 -3.71 -1.54 -5.29
CA PHE A 106 -3.99 -0.64 -4.18
C PHE A 106 -5.45 -0.20 -4.19
N LEU A 107 -5.98 0.16 -3.02
CA LEU A 107 -7.22 0.92 -2.92
C LEU A 107 -6.91 2.40 -3.19
N GLY A 108 -7.53 2.97 -4.23
CA GLY A 108 -7.38 4.37 -4.60
C GLY A 108 -8.65 5.17 -4.35
N ALA A 109 -8.49 6.47 -4.16
CA ALA A 109 -9.56 7.46 -3.99
C ALA A 109 -9.16 8.75 -4.71
N SER A 110 -10.02 9.29 -5.59
CA SER A 110 -9.80 10.51 -6.36
C SER A 110 -11.13 11.22 -6.57
N ASP A 111 -11.18 12.52 -6.32
CA ASP A 111 -12.33 13.40 -6.59
C ASP A 111 -13.70 12.85 -6.13
N ILE A 112 -13.77 12.35 -4.88
CA ILE A 112 -14.99 11.77 -4.28
C ILE A 112 -16.04 12.85 -3.95
N ASP A 113 -15.61 14.07 -3.62
CA ASP A 113 -16.48 15.20 -3.35
C ASP A 113 -16.43 16.20 -4.51
N ASN A 114 -17.45 16.16 -5.37
CA ASN A 114 -17.57 17.07 -6.49
C ASN A 114 -19.05 17.31 -6.86
N GLY A 115 -19.29 18.14 -7.88
CA GLY A 115 -20.64 18.47 -8.33
C GLY A 115 -21.46 17.29 -8.89
N ALA A 116 -20.81 16.17 -9.20
CA ALA A 116 -21.44 14.94 -9.67
C ALA A 116 -21.68 13.93 -8.53
N ASN A 117 -20.87 13.99 -7.46
CA ASN A 117 -20.90 13.14 -6.28
C ASN A 117 -21.22 13.97 -5.00
N PRO A 118 -22.41 14.57 -4.89
CA PRO A 118 -22.71 15.56 -3.84
C PRO A 118 -22.80 14.99 -2.42
N THR A 119 -22.80 13.65 -2.27
CA THR A 119 -22.77 13.00 -0.97
C THR A 119 -21.36 12.91 -0.38
N ALA A 120 -20.30 13.10 -1.18
CA ALA A 120 -18.92 13.20 -0.73
C ALA A 120 -18.43 12.06 0.18
N MET A 121 -19.01 10.86 0.03
CA MET A 121 -18.72 9.73 0.90
C MET A 121 -18.43 8.47 0.09
N ALA A 122 -17.28 7.86 0.39
CA ALA A 122 -16.95 6.50 0.03
C ALA A 122 -16.42 5.78 1.27
N SER A 123 -16.61 4.47 1.36
CA SER A 123 -16.13 3.67 2.48
C SER A 123 -15.57 2.34 2.03
N ALA A 124 -14.51 1.90 2.71
CA ALA A 124 -13.98 0.56 2.61
C ALA A 124 -14.01 -0.10 3.98
N GLU A 125 -14.44 -1.35 4.04
CA GLU A 125 -14.47 -2.16 5.25
C GLU A 125 -13.70 -3.45 5.01
N TRP A 126 -12.84 -3.81 5.97
CA TRP A 126 -12.16 -5.11 6.00
C TRP A 126 -12.44 -5.80 7.33
N ILE A 127 -12.81 -7.08 7.27
CA ILE A 127 -13.02 -7.91 8.45
C ILE A 127 -11.99 -9.03 8.45
N PHE A 128 -11.21 -9.14 9.52
CA PHE A 128 -10.18 -10.17 9.68
C PHE A 128 -10.48 -11.13 10.84
N ASP A 129 -10.15 -12.41 10.68
CA ASP A 129 -10.09 -13.37 11.79
C ASP A 129 -8.75 -13.24 12.54
N VAL A 130 -8.81 -12.69 13.75
CA VAL A 130 -7.67 -12.57 14.67
C VAL A 130 -7.90 -13.34 15.97
N SER A 131 -8.86 -14.28 16.00
CA SER A 131 -9.32 -14.97 17.21
C SER A 131 -8.23 -15.70 18.00
N ASN A 132 -7.18 -16.15 17.32
CA ASN A 132 -6.06 -16.89 17.92
C ASN A 132 -4.89 -15.99 18.35
N ALA A 133 -5.06 -14.66 18.30
CA ALA A 133 -4.01 -13.71 18.59
C ALA A 133 -4.37 -12.76 19.75
N SER A 134 -3.33 -12.23 20.39
CA SER A 134 -3.43 -11.21 21.42
C SER A 134 -2.26 -10.23 21.25
N ASN A 135 -2.33 -9.05 21.89
CA ASN A 135 -1.34 -7.98 21.76
C ASN A 135 -1.15 -7.55 20.29
N LEU A 136 -2.25 -7.15 19.67
CA LEU A 136 -2.29 -6.78 18.26
C LEU A 136 -1.59 -5.44 18.01
N ALA A 137 -0.98 -5.33 16.83
CA ALA A 137 -0.49 -4.08 16.28
C ALA A 137 -1.03 -3.92 14.86
N LEU A 138 -1.44 -2.71 14.52
CA LEU A 138 -1.87 -2.35 13.17
C LEU A 138 -0.74 -1.63 12.45
N SER A 139 -0.44 -2.05 11.24
CA SER A 139 0.42 -1.34 10.29
C SER A 139 -0.42 -1.02 9.07
N VAL A 140 -0.41 0.25 8.65
CA VAL A 140 -1.12 0.72 7.47
C VAL A 140 -0.18 1.60 6.65
N GLU A 141 -0.23 1.45 5.34
CA GLU A 141 0.49 2.30 4.39
C GLU A 141 -0.56 3.15 3.69
N ILE A 142 -0.52 4.47 3.90
CA ILE A 142 -1.45 5.40 3.28
C ILE A 142 -0.67 6.54 2.65
N ALA A 143 -0.99 6.83 1.39
CA ALA A 143 -0.57 8.03 0.70
C ALA A 143 -1.80 8.89 0.45
N ALA A 144 -1.69 10.18 0.72
CA ALA A 144 -2.73 11.15 0.47
C ALA A 144 -2.11 12.36 -0.20
N MET A 145 -2.82 12.92 -1.18
CA MET A 145 -2.42 14.11 -1.90
C MET A 145 -3.64 15.02 -2.04
N GLY A 146 -3.49 16.25 -1.61
CA GLY A 146 -4.56 17.24 -1.56
C GLY A 146 -4.06 18.53 -0.95
N ASP A 147 -4.87 19.58 -1.03
CA ASP A 147 -4.62 20.86 -0.37
C ASP A 147 -5.04 20.79 1.10
N PHE A 148 -4.42 19.88 1.87
CA PHE A 148 -4.70 19.72 3.30
C PHE A 148 -4.29 20.92 4.15
N GLU A 149 -3.67 21.93 3.53
CA GLU A 149 -3.22 23.16 4.18
C GLU A 149 -4.26 24.30 4.04
N ALA A 150 -5.28 24.14 3.19
CA ALA A 150 -6.38 25.08 3.05
C ALA A 150 -7.42 24.90 4.17
N ASN A 151 -8.12 26.00 4.48
CA ASN A 151 -8.89 26.31 5.70
C ASN A 151 -10.07 25.37 6.09
N SER A 152 -9.87 24.05 6.14
CA SER A 152 -10.74 23.02 6.74
C SER A 152 -10.37 21.60 6.29
N ASP A 153 -9.40 21.45 5.39
CA ASP A 153 -9.09 20.17 4.78
C ASP A 153 -8.15 19.37 5.69
N GLY A 154 -8.37 18.06 5.78
CA GLY A 154 -7.57 17.22 6.67
C GLY A 154 -7.62 15.76 6.25
N PHE A 155 -6.48 15.09 6.38
CA PHE A 155 -6.36 13.65 6.25
C PHE A 155 -6.33 13.03 7.64
N PHE A 156 -7.41 12.35 8.04
CA PHE A 156 -7.55 11.74 9.36
C PHE A 156 -7.53 10.22 9.24
N PHE A 157 -6.70 9.58 10.07
CA PHE A 157 -6.70 8.13 10.26
C PHE A 157 -6.96 7.82 11.73
N GLU A 158 -8.05 7.10 11.99
CA GLU A 158 -8.46 6.69 13.34
C GLU A 158 -8.56 5.16 13.40
N TYR A 159 -8.13 4.57 14.51
CA TYR A 159 -8.26 3.15 14.81
C TYR A 159 -8.70 2.99 16.28
N SER A 160 -9.51 1.97 16.58
CA SER A 160 -10.03 1.70 17.93
C SER A 160 -10.01 0.21 18.26
#